data_AF-A0A3L6GBD3-F1
#
_entry.id   AF-A0A3L6GBD3-F1
#
_cell.length_a   1.000
_cell.length_b   1.000
_cell.length_c   1.000
_cell.angle_alpha   90.00
_cell.angle_beta   90.00
_cell.angle_gamma   90.00
#
_symmetry.space_group_name_H-M   'P 1'
#
loop_
_entity.id
_entity.type
_entity.pdbx_description
1 polymer ?
#
loop_
_entity_poly.entity_id
_entity_poly.type
_entity_poly.pdbx_seq_one_letter_code
_entity_poly.pdbx_strand_id
1 'polypeptide(L)'
;MKRKLKTIDCFFQRDNPRATPIENPNLTNVQDSDPINLHTEAAELNQQETLATTFERDPGKRVQILMLPFDQQDEARRFYISEGPYQVILDEYPLNDASHARRFQSNWFKQFSWLEYSHHTDRAYCLPCFLFSKKPIGKYGLDTFTVKGFNNWKKVNEGKECAFLKHMGNSGSAHNYSVGCFNNLKNSMTHIDKVMVKENEKLVAEARLRLTTTINSIRWLTFQGCPFRGHDESQNSLNQGNFLEMVKLLASYNKEVKGVVLQNAQKMPNTLHLMSRRKF
;
A
#
# COMPACT_ATOMS: atom_id res chain seq x y z
N MET A 1 20.36 47.70 -41.56
CA MET A 1 19.65 46.78 -42.48
C MET A 1 19.57 45.38 -41.87
N LYS A 2 18.34 44.93 -41.63
CA LYS A 2 17.78 43.57 -41.45
C LYS A 2 18.69 42.42 -40.95
N ARG A 3 18.51 42.08 -39.67
CA ARG A 3 18.73 40.72 -39.12
C ARG A 3 17.74 39.75 -39.77
N LYS A 4 18.21 38.61 -40.32
CA LYS A 4 17.34 37.48 -40.68
C LYS A 4 17.30 36.47 -39.52
N LEU A 5 16.08 36.20 -39.07
CA LEU A 5 15.69 35.24 -38.04
C LEU A 5 15.87 33.81 -38.55
N LYS A 6 16.29 32.89 -37.67
CA LYS A 6 16.24 31.45 -37.93
C LYS A 6 14.85 30.94 -37.53
N THR A 7 14.10 30.43 -38.50
CA THR A 7 12.75 29.90 -38.34
C THR A 7 12.79 28.47 -37.75
N ILE A 8 11.73 28.11 -37.04
CA ILE A 8 11.55 26.93 -36.16
C ILE A 8 11.41 25.60 -36.92
N ASP A 9 11.33 25.60 -38.25
CA ASP A 9 11.02 24.41 -39.05
C ASP A 9 12.19 23.43 -39.28
N CYS A 10 13.34 23.62 -38.63
CA CYS A 10 14.47 22.67 -38.72
C CYS A 10 14.34 21.44 -37.81
N PHE A 11 13.27 21.30 -37.03
CA PHE A 11 13.11 20.23 -36.03
C PHE A 11 12.15 19.09 -36.45
N PHE A 12 11.52 19.14 -37.61
CA PHE A 12 10.60 18.10 -38.08
C PHE A 12 10.91 17.72 -39.53
N GLN A 13 11.87 16.82 -39.74
CA GLN A 13 12.00 16.09 -41.00
C GLN A 13 11.77 14.60 -40.74
N ARG A 14 10.92 14.03 -41.60
CA ARG A 14 10.32 12.70 -41.52
C ARG A 14 10.98 11.86 -42.60
N ASP A 15 11.77 10.87 -42.23
CA ASP A 15 12.41 9.99 -43.20
C ASP A 15 11.40 8.96 -43.71
N ASN A 16 11.04 9.07 -45.00
CA ASN A 16 10.46 7.97 -45.76
C ASN A 16 10.66 8.20 -47.27
N PRO A 17 11.41 7.36 -48.00
CA PRO A 17 11.45 7.38 -49.46
C PRO A 17 10.39 6.44 -50.08
N ARG A 18 9.61 6.96 -51.02
CA ARG A 18 8.81 6.26 -52.07
C ARG A 18 9.46 6.64 -53.42
N ALA A 19 9.53 5.86 -54.51
CA ALA A 19 8.82 4.68 -54.98
C ALA A 19 9.55 4.02 -56.20
N THR A 20 9.38 2.69 -56.33
CA THR A 20 9.20 1.73 -57.50
C THR A 20 9.31 2.17 -58.98
N PRO A 21 9.24 1.28 -60.03
CA PRO A 21 8.99 -0.20 -60.10
C PRO A 21 9.98 -0.97 -61.05
N ILE A 22 9.99 -2.30 -61.23
CA ILE A 22 9.17 -3.09 -62.20
C ILE A 22 9.61 -4.60 -62.14
N GLU A 23 8.62 -5.49 -62.33
CA GLU A 23 8.64 -6.93 -62.76
C GLU A 23 9.00 -8.09 -61.80
N ASN A 24 7.97 -8.93 -61.55
CA ASN A 24 8.04 -10.36 -61.20
C ASN A 24 7.77 -11.20 -62.48
N PRO A 25 8.23 -12.47 -62.57
CA PRO A 25 7.27 -13.57 -62.29
C PRO A 25 7.84 -14.87 -61.69
N ASN A 26 6.97 -15.52 -60.90
CA ASN A 26 6.69 -16.97 -60.72
C ASN A 26 7.78 -17.96 -60.21
N LEU A 27 7.60 -18.74 -59.13
CA LEU A 27 6.67 -19.86 -58.76
C LEU A 27 7.07 -21.26 -59.27
N THR A 28 7.55 -22.12 -58.34
CA THR A 28 7.32 -23.60 -58.21
C THR A 28 7.98 -24.07 -56.89
N ASN A 29 7.27 -24.58 -55.86
CA ASN A 29 6.74 -25.96 -55.62
C ASN A 29 7.82 -27.08 -55.70
N VAL A 30 7.97 -28.09 -54.82
CA VAL A 30 7.23 -28.57 -53.62
C VAL A 30 7.95 -29.80 -52.98
N GLN A 31 7.61 -30.17 -51.73
CA GLN A 31 7.87 -31.43 -50.95
C GLN A 31 9.23 -31.62 -50.22
N ASP A 32 9.34 -32.26 -49.05
CA ASP A 32 8.39 -32.86 -48.09
C ASP A 32 9.07 -33.03 -46.71
N SER A 33 8.24 -32.98 -45.67
CA SER A 33 8.31 -33.59 -44.32
C SER A 33 9.63 -34.11 -43.69
N ASP A 34 10.07 -33.42 -42.61
CA ASP A 34 10.22 -33.83 -41.19
C ASP A 34 10.77 -35.23 -40.81
N PRO A 35 11.58 -35.36 -39.72
CA PRO A 35 11.12 -34.96 -38.38
C PRO A 35 12.12 -34.34 -37.38
N ILE A 36 11.57 -33.33 -36.68
CA ILE A 36 11.52 -33.16 -35.21
C ILE A 36 12.86 -33.21 -34.46
N ASN A 37 13.36 -32.03 -34.07
CA ASN A 37 14.08 -31.86 -32.82
C ASN A 37 13.37 -30.83 -31.94
N LEU A 38 12.81 -31.35 -30.86
CA LEU A 38 12.11 -30.66 -29.80
C LEU A 38 13.13 -29.93 -28.92
N HIS A 39 13.31 -28.63 -29.09
CA HIS A 39 13.74 -27.71 -28.02
C HIS A 39 13.68 -26.25 -28.51
N THR A 40 13.08 -25.39 -27.67
CA THR A 40 13.18 -23.92 -27.68
C THR A 40 12.07 -23.19 -28.43
N GLU A 41 10.99 -22.87 -27.71
CA GLU A 41 10.33 -21.56 -27.58
C GLU A 41 8.82 -21.71 -27.32
N ALA A 42 8.45 -21.61 -26.04
CA ALA A 42 7.14 -21.11 -25.63
C ALA A 42 7.36 -20.34 -24.31
N ALA A 43 8.19 -19.30 -24.40
CA ALA A 43 8.15 -18.18 -23.48
C ALA A 43 7.00 -17.29 -23.95
N GLU A 44 5.80 -17.50 -23.43
CA GLU A 44 4.72 -16.51 -23.30
C GLU A 44 3.50 -17.16 -22.60
N LEU A 45 2.86 -16.39 -21.72
CA LEU A 45 1.87 -16.76 -20.67
C LEU A 45 2.48 -17.46 -19.44
N ASN A 46 2.56 -16.84 -18.26
CA ASN A 46 1.54 -16.02 -17.62
C ASN A 46 2.20 -15.05 -16.63
N GLN A 47 2.29 -13.78 -17.02
CA GLN A 47 2.45 -12.66 -16.09
C GLN A 47 1.10 -12.49 -15.36
N GLN A 48 0.90 -13.28 -14.31
CA GLN A 48 0.03 -12.90 -13.21
C GLN A 48 0.91 -12.61 -12.01
N GLU A 49 1.32 -11.35 -11.99
CA GLU A 49 1.97 -10.64 -10.91
C GLU A 49 1.01 -10.58 -9.70
N THR A 50 0.89 -11.69 -8.98
CA THR A 50 0.32 -11.70 -7.63
C THR A 50 1.47 -11.46 -6.66
N LEU A 51 1.45 -10.29 -6.02
CA LEU A 51 2.29 -9.87 -4.91
C LEU A 51 2.84 -11.09 -4.13
N ALA A 52 4.13 -11.38 -4.27
CA ALA A 52 4.77 -12.46 -3.55
C ALA A 52 4.52 -12.25 -2.05
N THR A 53 3.79 -13.19 -1.44
CA THR A 53 3.43 -13.10 -0.04
C THR A 53 4.69 -13.34 0.79
N THR A 54 5.32 -12.27 1.28
CA THR A 54 6.59 -12.31 2.04
C THR A 54 6.53 -13.25 3.25
N PHE A 55 5.33 -13.56 3.76
CA PHE A 55 5.11 -14.41 4.91
C PHE A 55 4.06 -15.51 4.64
N GLU A 56 4.40 -16.75 5.02
CA GLU A 56 3.53 -17.92 4.94
C GLU A 56 2.25 -17.75 5.76
N ARG A 57 1.08 -18.11 5.22
CA ARG A 57 -0.21 -17.90 5.88
C ARG A 57 -0.71 -19.11 6.64
N ASP A 58 -0.29 -20.32 6.34
CA ASP A 58 -0.77 -21.49 7.10
C ASP A 58 -0.10 -21.55 8.49
N PRO A 59 -0.86 -21.52 9.61
CA PRO A 59 -0.29 -21.50 10.96
C PRO A 59 0.55 -22.75 11.29
N GLY A 60 0.32 -23.87 10.61
CA GLY A 60 1.13 -25.09 10.74
C GLY A 60 2.49 -25.02 10.02
N LYS A 61 2.69 -24.02 9.14
CA LYS A 61 3.93 -23.81 8.38
C LYS A 61 4.69 -22.53 8.77
N ARG A 62 4.03 -21.58 9.42
CA ARG A 62 4.63 -20.31 9.84
C ARG A 62 5.84 -20.49 10.74
N VAL A 63 6.87 -19.69 10.49
CA VAL A 63 7.98 -19.48 11.44
C VAL A 63 7.49 -18.59 12.59
N GLN A 64 7.90 -18.89 13.81
CA GLN A 64 7.55 -18.08 14.99
C GLN A 64 8.09 -16.65 14.85
N ILE A 65 7.30 -15.64 15.19
CA ILE A 65 7.68 -14.22 15.06
C ILE A 65 9.02 -13.91 15.74
N LEU A 66 9.28 -14.51 16.90
CA LEU A 66 10.52 -14.30 17.66
C LEU A 66 11.77 -14.91 17.00
N MET A 67 11.61 -15.76 15.99
CA MET A 67 12.69 -16.36 15.22
C MET A 67 13.01 -15.56 13.95
N LEU A 68 12.16 -14.59 13.58
CA LEU A 68 12.43 -13.66 12.50
C LEU A 68 13.45 -12.59 12.93
N PRO A 69 14.25 -12.05 11.99
CA PRO A 69 15.09 -10.87 12.23
C PRO A 69 14.31 -9.72 12.89
N PHE A 70 14.93 -9.00 13.83
CA PHE A 70 14.25 -8.00 14.66
C PHE A 70 13.56 -6.89 13.85
N ASP A 71 14.18 -6.49 12.75
CA ASP A 71 13.68 -5.51 11.78
C ASP A 71 12.42 -5.98 11.03
N GLN A 72 12.23 -7.30 10.88
CA GLN A 72 11.09 -7.88 10.15
C GLN A 72 9.90 -8.27 11.06
N GLN A 73 10.08 -8.32 12.39
CA GLN A 73 9.02 -8.81 13.29
C GLN A 73 7.78 -7.91 13.32
N ASP A 74 7.97 -6.60 13.25
CA ASP A 74 6.86 -5.63 13.25
C ASP A 74 6.10 -5.68 11.92
N GLU A 75 6.83 -5.79 10.80
CA GLU A 75 6.24 -5.98 9.47
C GLU A 75 5.43 -7.28 9.40
N ALA A 76 5.97 -8.39 9.90
CA ALA A 76 5.26 -9.66 9.98
C ALA A 76 3.97 -9.55 10.81
N ARG A 77 4.02 -8.88 11.98
CA ARG A 77 2.82 -8.63 12.80
C ARG A 77 1.76 -7.84 12.04
N ARG A 78 2.15 -6.76 11.35
CA ARG A 78 1.22 -5.97 10.55
C ARG A 78 0.58 -6.79 9.43
N PHE A 79 1.38 -7.59 8.73
CA PHE A 79 0.91 -8.48 7.67
C PHE A 79 -0.15 -9.46 8.19
N TYR A 80 0.12 -10.20 9.27
CA TYR A 80 -0.85 -11.15 9.79
C TYR A 80 -2.11 -10.47 10.36
N ILE A 81 -2.00 -9.24 10.89
CA ILE A 81 -3.15 -8.47 11.38
C ILE A 81 -4.03 -7.98 10.24
N SER A 82 -3.44 -7.49 9.13
CA SER A 82 -4.20 -7.03 7.96
C SER A 82 -4.95 -8.18 7.31
N GLU A 83 -4.29 -9.34 7.24
CA GLU A 83 -4.81 -10.55 6.64
C GLU A 83 -5.83 -11.32 7.51
N GLY A 84 -5.73 -11.17 8.84
CA GLY A 84 -6.61 -11.81 9.81
C GLY A 84 -6.39 -13.31 10.01
N PRO A 85 -7.18 -13.92 10.92
CA PRO A 85 -7.07 -15.34 11.28
C PRO A 85 -7.25 -16.26 10.07
N TYR A 86 -6.38 -17.26 9.94
CA TYR A 86 -6.46 -18.27 8.88
C TYR A 86 -7.59 -19.28 9.16
N GLN A 87 -8.77 -19.00 8.61
CA GLN A 87 -10.03 -19.74 8.82
C GLN A 87 -10.52 -20.38 7.52
N VAL A 88 -9.88 -21.49 7.13
CA VAL A 88 -10.28 -22.24 5.93
C VAL A 88 -11.51 -23.09 6.23
N ILE A 89 -12.57 -22.91 5.44
CA ILE A 89 -13.78 -23.74 5.49
C ILE A 89 -13.58 -24.89 4.50
N LEU A 90 -13.58 -26.11 5.03
CA LEU A 90 -13.53 -27.34 4.24
C LEU A 90 -14.90 -28.01 4.27
N ASP A 91 -15.25 -28.70 3.18
CA ASP A 91 -16.46 -29.54 3.12
C ASP A 91 -16.38 -30.64 4.20
N GLU A 92 -15.21 -31.27 4.32
CA GLU A 92 -14.91 -32.23 5.37
C GLU A 92 -13.52 -32.02 5.97
N TYR A 93 -13.47 -31.93 7.29
CA TYR A 93 -12.21 -31.93 8.06
C TYR A 93 -11.73 -33.36 8.34
N PRO A 94 -10.40 -33.60 8.41
CA PRO A 94 -9.83 -34.89 8.75
C PRO A 94 -10.33 -35.44 10.09
N LEU A 95 -10.54 -36.76 10.13
CA LEU A 95 -10.80 -37.50 11.36
C LEU A 95 -9.49 -37.83 12.05
N ASN A 96 -9.46 -37.75 13.38
CA ASN A 96 -8.31 -38.23 14.14
C ASN A 96 -8.31 -39.76 14.27
N ASP A 97 -7.13 -40.36 14.42
CA ASP A 97 -6.90 -41.83 14.46
C ASP A 97 -7.35 -42.51 15.76
N ALA A 98 -8.36 -41.97 16.46
CA ALA A 98 -8.83 -42.49 17.74
C ALA A 98 -10.04 -43.42 17.59
N SER A 99 -10.25 -44.32 18.56
CA SER A 99 -11.43 -45.23 18.61
C SER A 99 -12.78 -44.50 18.56
N HIS A 100 -12.81 -43.24 18.99
CA HIS A 100 -13.91 -42.31 18.77
C HIS A 100 -13.40 -41.14 17.95
N ALA A 101 -13.30 -41.37 16.64
CA ALA A 101 -12.77 -40.42 15.71
C ALA A 101 -13.59 -39.11 15.75
N ARG A 102 -12.89 -37.99 15.98
CA ARG A 102 -13.45 -36.64 16.02
C ARG A 102 -12.68 -35.80 15.02
N ARG A 103 -13.31 -34.73 14.55
CA ARG A 103 -12.74 -33.79 13.59
C ARG A 103 -12.97 -32.36 14.03
N PHE A 104 -12.18 -31.44 13.47
CA PHE A 104 -12.43 -30.01 13.61
C PHE A 104 -13.83 -29.64 13.08
N GLN A 105 -14.47 -28.63 13.68
CA GLN A 105 -15.78 -28.13 13.25
C GLN A 105 -15.68 -26.66 12.87
N SER A 106 -16.03 -26.32 11.63
CA SER A 106 -16.01 -24.93 11.11
C SER A 106 -16.88 -23.97 11.93
N ASN A 107 -17.94 -24.47 12.57
CA ASN A 107 -18.78 -23.66 13.47
C ASN A 107 -18.02 -23.06 14.65
N TRP A 108 -16.87 -23.64 15.04
CA TRP A 108 -16.02 -23.06 16.07
C TRP A 108 -15.43 -21.70 15.67
N PHE A 109 -15.23 -21.42 14.38
CA PHE A 109 -14.78 -20.10 13.93
C PHE A 109 -15.76 -18.99 14.28
N LYS A 110 -17.08 -19.29 14.22
CA LYS A 110 -18.13 -18.33 14.60
C LYS A 110 -18.12 -18.02 16.09
N GLN A 111 -17.75 -18.99 16.91
CA GLN A 111 -17.70 -18.85 18.37
C GLN A 111 -16.37 -18.23 18.84
N PHE A 112 -15.27 -18.50 18.13
CA PHE A 112 -13.92 -18.12 18.51
C PHE A 112 -13.24 -17.39 17.35
N SER A 113 -13.39 -16.06 17.31
CA SER A 113 -12.85 -15.22 16.23
C SER A 113 -11.32 -15.27 16.10
N TRP A 114 -10.60 -15.62 17.16
CA TRP A 114 -9.14 -15.74 17.17
C TRP A 114 -8.62 -17.07 16.61
N LEU A 115 -9.50 -18.05 16.41
CA LEU A 115 -9.16 -19.43 16.10
C LEU A 115 -8.66 -19.54 14.66
N GLU A 116 -7.52 -20.20 14.48
CA GLU A 116 -6.98 -20.58 13.18
C GLU A 116 -6.92 -22.11 13.08
N TYR A 117 -6.95 -22.64 11.86
CA TYR A 117 -6.82 -24.08 11.61
C TYR A 117 -5.86 -24.33 10.45
N SER A 118 -4.91 -25.25 10.65
CA SER A 118 -4.04 -25.76 9.58
C SER A 118 -4.55 -27.10 9.08
N HIS A 119 -4.85 -27.18 7.79
CA HIS A 119 -5.19 -28.44 7.13
C HIS A 119 -3.98 -29.39 7.01
N HIS A 120 -2.77 -28.83 6.97
CA HIS A 120 -1.54 -29.63 6.85
C HIS A 120 -1.19 -30.36 8.14
N THR A 121 -1.40 -29.72 9.30
CA THR A 121 -1.07 -30.30 10.60
C THR A 121 -2.28 -30.87 11.34
N ASP A 122 -3.49 -30.71 10.78
CA ASP A 122 -4.79 -31.00 11.41
C ASP A 122 -4.86 -30.45 12.85
N ARG A 123 -4.52 -29.16 13.01
CA ARG A 123 -4.40 -28.52 14.32
C ARG A 123 -4.95 -27.11 14.32
N ALA A 124 -5.46 -26.73 15.48
CA ALA A 124 -5.95 -25.40 15.79
C ALA A 124 -4.88 -24.54 16.47
N TYR A 125 -4.86 -23.26 16.13
CA TYR A 125 -3.92 -22.25 16.62
C TYR A 125 -4.68 -20.98 17.02
N CYS A 126 -3.98 -20.05 17.67
CA CYS A 126 -4.52 -18.76 18.09
C CYS A 126 -3.67 -17.63 17.53
N LEU A 127 -4.26 -16.84 16.61
CA LEU A 127 -3.52 -15.77 15.93
C LEU A 127 -2.96 -14.72 16.91
N PRO A 128 -3.74 -14.10 17.81
CA PRO A 128 -3.21 -13.13 18.75
C PRO A 128 -2.07 -13.69 19.60
N CYS A 129 -2.22 -14.92 20.11
CA CYS A 129 -1.18 -15.58 20.88
C CYS A 129 0.06 -15.86 20.03
N PHE A 130 -0.06 -16.29 18.77
CA PHE A 130 1.07 -16.48 17.88
C PHE A 130 1.89 -15.19 17.69
N LEU A 131 1.22 -14.05 17.58
CA LEU A 131 1.86 -12.75 17.31
C LEU A 131 2.53 -12.11 18.53
N PHE A 132 1.95 -12.31 19.73
CA PHE A 132 2.32 -11.56 20.93
C PHE A 132 2.74 -12.43 22.14
N SER A 133 2.74 -13.75 22.00
CA SER A 133 3.25 -14.61 23.09
C SER A 133 4.74 -14.37 23.31
N LYS A 134 5.13 -14.33 24.59
CA LYS A 134 6.53 -14.43 24.98
C LYS A 134 7.04 -15.84 24.73
N LYS A 135 8.36 -16.03 24.62
CA LYS A 135 8.97 -17.37 24.56
C LYS A 135 8.36 -18.24 25.66
N PRO A 136 7.93 -19.48 25.37
CA PRO A 136 7.31 -20.34 26.37
C PRO A 136 8.34 -20.65 27.46
N ILE A 137 8.17 -20.02 28.63
CA ILE A 137 9.02 -20.26 29.80
C ILE A 137 8.53 -21.53 30.47
N GLY A 138 8.94 -22.71 29.98
CA GLY A 138 8.91 -24.02 30.65
C GLY A 138 7.57 -24.53 31.24
N LYS A 139 6.47 -23.78 31.14
CA LYS A 139 5.15 -24.14 31.67
C LYS A 139 4.42 -24.99 30.63
N TYR A 140 4.10 -26.22 31.02
CA TYR A 140 3.29 -27.13 30.22
C TYR A 140 2.00 -26.46 29.76
N GLY A 141 1.77 -26.46 28.44
CA GLY A 141 0.51 -26.02 27.83
C GLY A 141 0.50 -24.61 27.25
N LEU A 142 1.51 -23.76 27.53
CA LEU A 142 1.58 -22.39 27.00
C LEU A 142 1.77 -22.35 25.47
N ASP A 143 2.41 -23.37 24.91
CA ASP A 143 2.76 -23.50 23.49
C ASP A 143 1.72 -24.27 22.66
N THR A 144 0.63 -24.73 23.29
CA THR A 144 -0.37 -25.61 22.66
C THR A 144 -1.06 -24.93 21.48
N PHE A 145 -1.39 -23.64 21.59
CA PHE A 145 -2.11 -22.89 20.55
C PHE A 145 -1.19 -22.02 19.68
N THR A 146 0.13 -22.09 19.86
CA THR A 146 1.09 -21.22 19.16
C THR A 146 2.16 -21.99 18.41
N VAL A 147 2.76 -23.01 19.01
CA VAL A 147 3.85 -23.80 18.40
C VAL A 147 3.36 -25.20 18.06
N LYS A 148 2.85 -25.94 19.06
CA LYS A 148 2.49 -27.34 18.86
C LYS A 148 1.21 -27.49 18.05
N GLY A 149 0.25 -26.59 18.20
CA GLY A 149 -1.10 -26.74 17.68
C GLY A 149 -1.95 -27.70 18.52
N PHE A 150 -3.24 -27.41 18.60
CA PHE A 150 -4.22 -28.18 19.37
C PHE A 150 -5.04 -29.11 18.47
N ASN A 151 -5.14 -30.40 18.80
CA ASN A 151 -5.96 -31.37 18.05
C ASN A 151 -6.82 -32.29 18.94
N ASN A 152 -6.94 -32.00 20.24
CA ASN A 152 -7.75 -32.81 21.14
C ASN A 152 -9.23 -32.39 21.07
N TRP A 153 -9.88 -32.73 19.96
CA TRP A 153 -11.26 -32.32 19.65
C TRP A 153 -12.30 -32.76 20.67
N LYS A 154 -12.03 -33.83 21.43
CA LYS A 154 -12.89 -34.25 22.54
C LYS A 154 -13.07 -33.14 23.58
N LYS A 155 -12.00 -32.43 23.91
CA LYS A 155 -11.98 -31.38 24.93
C LYS A 155 -12.64 -30.07 24.50
N VAL A 156 -13.02 -29.92 23.23
CA VAL A 156 -13.73 -28.71 22.78
C VAL A 156 -15.20 -28.73 23.22
N ASN A 157 -15.81 -29.92 23.29
CA ASN A 157 -17.22 -30.09 23.62
C ASN A 157 -17.46 -30.41 25.12
N GLU A 158 -16.46 -30.24 25.99
CA GLU A 158 -16.54 -30.52 27.44
C GLU A 158 -17.19 -29.38 28.25
N GLY A 159 -18.16 -28.67 27.67
CA GLY A 159 -18.92 -27.61 28.35
C GLY A 159 -18.01 -26.52 28.97
N LYS A 160 -18.10 -26.34 30.30
CA LYS A 160 -17.27 -25.38 31.05
C LYS A 160 -15.78 -25.70 31.01
N GLU A 161 -15.43 -26.98 30.82
CA GLU A 161 -14.04 -27.42 30.75
C GLU A 161 -13.47 -27.37 29.33
N CYS A 162 -14.21 -26.75 28.40
CA CYS A 162 -13.80 -26.55 27.00
C CYS A 162 -12.37 -26.02 26.90
N ALA A 163 -11.53 -26.71 26.12
CA ALA A 163 -10.13 -26.32 25.93
C ALA A 163 -9.97 -24.90 25.38
N PHE A 164 -10.87 -24.44 24.50
CA PHE A 164 -10.84 -23.07 23.96
C PHE A 164 -11.21 -22.03 25.03
N LEU A 165 -12.22 -22.31 25.86
CA LEU A 165 -12.57 -21.42 26.98
C LEU A 165 -11.45 -21.37 28.03
N LYS A 166 -10.82 -22.52 28.34
CA LYS A 166 -9.64 -22.58 29.22
C LYS A 166 -8.45 -21.81 28.66
N HIS A 167 -8.24 -21.86 27.35
CA HIS A 167 -7.21 -21.07 26.68
C HIS A 167 -7.45 -19.57 26.84
N MET A 168 -8.71 -19.13 26.61
CA MET A 168 -9.09 -17.73 26.80
C MET A 168 -8.93 -17.30 28.25
N GLY A 169 -9.25 -18.17 29.21
CA GLY A 169 -9.13 -17.90 30.64
C GLY A 169 -9.89 -16.64 31.07
N ASN A 170 -9.48 -16.07 32.21
CA ASN A 170 -10.04 -14.83 32.73
C ASN A 170 -9.36 -13.58 32.11
N SER A 171 -9.82 -12.39 32.48
CA SER A 171 -9.33 -11.10 31.96
C SER A 171 -7.80 -10.90 32.03
N GLY A 172 -7.13 -11.47 33.04
CA GLY A 172 -5.66 -11.39 33.21
C GLY A 172 -4.85 -12.50 32.51
N SER A 173 -5.48 -13.33 31.69
CA SER A 173 -4.81 -14.43 30.98
C SER A 173 -3.85 -13.95 29.88
N ALA A 174 -2.92 -14.82 29.50
CA ALA A 174 -1.99 -14.56 28.38
C ALA A 174 -2.72 -14.34 27.05
N HIS A 175 -3.85 -15.04 26.84
CA HIS A 175 -4.70 -14.84 25.67
C HIS A 175 -5.27 -13.43 25.62
N ASN A 176 -5.92 -12.98 26.70
CA ASN A 176 -6.52 -11.64 26.76
C ASN A 176 -5.48 -10.53 26.62
N TYR A 177 -4.29 -10.70 27.21
CA TYR A 177 -3.16 -9.80 26.96
C TYR A 177 -2.79 -9.73 25.47
N SER A 178 -2.66 -10.88 24.81
CA SER A 178 -2.33 -10.96 23.39
C SER A 178 -3.41 -10.35 22.50
N VAL A 179 -4.69 -10.56 22.82
CA VAL A 179 -5.84 -9.92 22.16
C VAL A 179 -5.81 -8.40 22.36
N GLY A 180 -5.46 -7.93 23.56
CA GLY A 180 -5.26 -6.50 23.83
C GLY A 180 -4.17 -5.90 22.93
N CYS A 181 -3.01 -6.53 22.86
CA CYS A 181 -1.91 -6.11 21.97
C CYS A 181 -2.33 -6.13 20.49
N PHE A 182 -3.04 -7.18 20.05
CA PHE A 182 -3.56 -7.31 18.70
C PHE A 182 -4.49 -6.14 18.34
N ASN A 183 -5.46 -5.83 19.20
CA ASN A 183 -6.40 -4.74 18.97
C ASN A 183 -5.71 -3.38 19.00
N ASN A 184 -4.75 -3.17 19.90
CA ASN A 184 -4.00 -1.93 19.98
C ASN A 184 -3.20 -1.66 18.69
N LEU A 185 -2.50 -2.67 18.17
CA LEU A 185 -1.74 -2.54 16.93
C LEU A 185 -2.68 -2.35 15.74
N LYS A 186 -3.76 -3.14 15.64
CA LYS A 186 -4.78 -2.99 14.59
C LYS A 186 -5.38 -1.59 14.56
N ASN A 187 -5.75 -1.05 15.72
CA ASN A 187 -6.31 0.30 15.83
C ASN A 187 -5.27 1.36 15.47
N SER A 188 -4.01 1.19 15.90
CA SER A 188 -2.92 2.10 15.56
C SER A 188 -2.68 2.18 14.04
N MET A 189 -2.70 1.04 13.34
CA MET A 189 -2.57 1.00 11.87
C MET A 189 -3.67 1.85 11.22
N THR A 190 -4.94 1.67 11.61
CA THR A 190 -6.05 2.46 11.05
C THR A 190 -5.98 3.95 11.39
N HIS A 191 -5.41 4.32 12.54
CA HIS A 191 -5.30 5.71 12.96
C HIS A 191 -4.21 6.44 12.20
N ILE A 192 -3.06 5.80 11.97
CA ILE A 192 -1.96 6.37 11.19
C ILE A 192 -2.42 6.67 9.78
N ASP A 193 -3.10 5.73 9.12
CA ASP A 193 -3.61 5.92 7.77
C ASP A 193 -4.57 7.13 7.69
N LYS A 194 -5.48 7.26 8.67
CA LYS A 194 -6.40 8.40 8.75
C LYS A 194 -5.70 9.73 8.94
N VAL A 195 -4.67 9.79 9.79
CA VAL A 195 -3.89 11.01 10.01
C VAL A 195 -3.14 11.40 8.75
N MET A 196 -2.49 10.44 8.08
CA MET A 196 -1.76 10.70 6.83
C MET A 196 -2.67 11.17 5.70
N VAL A 197 -3.83 10.52 5.52
CA VAL A 197 -4.83 10.95 4.53
C VAL A 197 -5.28 12.37 4.80
N LYS A 198 -5.62 12.69 6.05
CA LYS A 198 -6.07 14.03 6.45
C LYS A 198 -5.00 15.11 6.25
N GLU A 199 -3.74 14.80 6.57
CA GLU A 199 -2.62 15.70 6.33
C GLU A 199 -2.42 15.95 4.83
N ASN A 200 -2.48 14.89 4.02
CA ASN A 200 -2.39 15.01 2.56
C ASN A 200 -3.54 15.83 1.96
N GLU A 201 -4.78 15.59 2.41
CA GLU A 201 -5.95 16.38 2.02
C GLU A 201 -5.77 17.87 2.33
N LYS A 202 -5.24 18.19 3.51
CA LYS A 202 -4.93 19.56 3.91
C LYS A 202 -3.88 20.20 3.00
N LEU A 203 -2.77 19.51 2.74
CA LEU A 203 -1.71 20.01 1.84
C LEU A 203 -2.24 20.25 0.42
N VAL A 204 -3.06 19.34 -0.10
CA VAL A 204 -3.69 19.47 -1.42
C VAL A 204 -4.66 20.66 -1.45
N ALA A 205 -5.48 20.85 -0.41
CA ALA A 205 -6.40 21.97 -0.30
C ALA A 205 -5.66 23.32 -0.25
N GLU A 206 -4.61 23.43 0.56
CA GLU A 206 -3.76 24.63 0.66
C GLU A 206 -3.07 24.94 -0.68
N ALA A 207 -2.55 23.93 -1.38
CA ALA A 207 -1.95 24.09 -2.70
C ALA A 207 -2.96 24.57 -3.75
N ARG A 208 -4.18 24.00 -3.75
CA ARG A 208 -5.28 24.44 -4.64
C ARG A 208 -5.70 25.87 -4.35
N LEU A 209 -5.83 26.25 -3.07
CA LEU A 209 -6.20 27.61 -2.67
C LEU A 209 -5.15 28.63 -3.15
N ARG A 210 -3.87 28.33 -2.98
CA ARG A 210 -2.75 29.15 -3.47
C ARG A 210 -2.78 29.31 -5.00
N LEU A 211 -3.00 28.20 -5.71
CA LEU A 211 -3.07 28.20 -7.18
C LEU A 211 -4.25 29.03 -7.68
N THR A 212 -5.44 28.83 -7.12
CA THR A 212 -6.64 29.60 -7.45
C THR A 212 -6.45 31.09 -7.20
N THR A 213 -5.85 31.45 -6.07
CA THR A 213 -5.52 32.85 -5.75
C THR A 213 -4.62 33.45 -6.82
N THR A 214 -3.55 32.74 -7.18
CA THR A 214 -2.59 33.18 -8.20
C THR A 214 -3.26 33.35 -9.57
N ILE A 215 -4.06 32.38 -10.00
CA ILE A 215 -4.80 32.42 -11.27
C ILE A 215 -5.76 33.59 -11.29
N ASN A 216 -6.51 33.82 -10.20
CA ASN A 216 -7.46 34.93 -10.12
C ASN A 216 -6.77 36.29 -10.17
N SER A 217 -5.64 36.46 -9.46
CA SER A 217 -4.85 37.69 -9.54
C SER A 217 -4.31 37.93 -10.95
N ILE A 218 -3.78 36.89 -11.61
CA ILE A 218 -3.29 36.98 -12.99
C ILE A 218 -4.44 37.35 -13.93
N ARG A 219 -5.56 36.62 -13.84
CA ARG A 219 -6.75 36.83 -14.65
C ARG A 219 -7.21 38.27 -14.55
N TRP A 220 -7.41 38.79 -13.34
CA TRP A 220 -7.85 40.16 -13.14
C TRP A 220 -6.89 41.18 -13.77
N LEU A 221 -5.57 41.04 -13.54
CA LEU A 221 -4.57 41.95 -14.11
C LEU A 221 -4.54 41.91 -15.64
N THR A 222 -4.66 40.71 -16.24
CA THR A 222 -4.74 40.58 -17.70
C THR A 222 -5.98 41.23 -18.28
N PHE A 223 -7.14 41.06 -17.65
CA PHE A 223 -8.39 41.64 -18.11
C PHE A 223 -8.37 43.18 -18.07
N GLN A 224 -7.65 43.76 -17.11
CA GLN A 224 -7.50 45.21 -16.98
C GLN A 224 -6.31 45.77 -17.79
N GLY A 225 -5.50 44.90 -18.43
CA GLY A 225 -4.28 45.32 -19.13
C GLY A 225 -3.19 45.89 -18.20
N CYS A 226 -3.20 45.53 -16.92
CA CYS A 226 -2.23 46.03 -15.95
C CYS A 226 -0.92 45.24 -16.00
N PRO A 227 0.26 45.90 -15.88
CA PRO A 227 1.52 45.20 -15.73
C PRO A 227 1.54 44.40 -14.42
N PHE A 228 2.09 43.19 -14.44
CA PHE A 228 2.14 42.32 -13.25
C PHE A 228 3.19 42.76 -12.23
N ARG A 229 4.34 43.22 -12.72
CA ARG A 229 5.54 43.50 -11.93
C ARG A 229 5.71 44.98 -11.65
N GLY A 230 6.32 45.29 -10.52
CA GLY A 230 6.76 46.64 -10.16
C GLY A 230 8.20 46.89 -10.58
N HIS A 231 8.66 48.14 -10.44
CA HIS A 231 10.08 48.47 -10.63
C HIS A 231 10.96 47.87 -9.52
N ASP A 232 10.42 47.80 -8.30
CA ASP A 232 11.07 47.17 -7.15
C ASP A 232 10.07 46.25 -6.42
N GLU A 233 10.33 44.94 -6.44
CA GLU A 233 9.57 43.92 -5.71
C GLU A 233 10.18 43.59 -4.33
N SER A 234 11.18 44.35 -3.87
CA SER A 234 11.79 44.17 -2.55
C SER A 234 10.78 44.36 -1.41
N GLN A 235 11.00 43.70 -0.26
CA GLN A 235 10.07 43.77 0.88
C GLN A 235 9.92 45.20 1.45
N ASN A 236 10.89 46.08 1.20
CA ASN A 236 10.89 47.45 1.70
C ASN A 236 10.27 48.44 0.69
N SER A 237 9.87 47.97 -0.50
CA SER A 237 9.22 48.82 -1.49
C SER A 237 7.82 49.22 -1.02
N LEU A 238 7.46 50.49 -1.21
CA LEU A 238 6.11 51.01 -0.97
C LEU A 238 5.08 50.38 -1.91
N ASN A 239 5.52 49.92 -3.09
CA ASN A 239 4.69 49.24 -4.08
C ASN A 239 5.49 48.13 -4.74
N GLN A 240 5.22 46.88 -4.35
CA GLN A 240 5.93 45.71 -4.87
C GLN A 240 5.42 45.24 -6.24
N GLY A 241 4.56 46.02 -6.90
CA GLY A 241 3.95 45.66 -8.17
C GLY A 241 2.57 45.03 -8.02
N ASN A 242 1.76 45.18 -9.08
CA ASN A 242 0.32 44.92 -9.02
C ASN A 242 -0.02 43.46 -8.65
N PHE A 243 0.78 42.48 -9.07
CA PHE A 243 0.54 41.08 -8.69
C PHE A 243 0.72 40.84 -7.18
N LEU A 244 1.84 41.31 -6.61
CA LEU A 244 2.10 41.13 -5.19
C LEU A 244 1.10 41.91 -4.34
N GLU A 245 0.75 43.14 -4.74
CA GLU A 245 -0.28 43.93 -4.05
C GLU A 245 -1.67 43.30 -4.14
N MET A 246 -2.04 42.73 -5.30
CA MET A 246 -3.31 42.00 -5.45
C MET A 246 -3.36 40.75 -4.55
N VAL A 247 -2.28 39.97 -4.49
CA VAL A 247 -2.21 38.79 -3.61
C VAL A 247 -2.28 39.20 -2.14
N LYS A 248 -1.60 40.29 -1.73
CA LYS A 248 -1.70 40.85 -0.38
C LYS A 248 -3.13 41.29 -0.05
N LEU A 249 -3.81 41.93 -1.00
CA LEU A 249 -5.21 42.34 -0.85
C LEU A 249 -6.10 41.11 -0.63
N LEU A 250 -5.99 40.06 -1.46
CA LEU A 250 -6.76 38.83 -1.28
C LEU A 250 -6.47 38.15 0.08
N ALA A 251 -5.21 38.18 0.52
CA ALA A 251 -4.80 37.69 1.83
C ALA A 251 -5.33 38.54 2.99
N SER A 252 -5.59 39.84 2.80
CA SER A 252 -6.16 40.68 3.87
C SER A 252 -7.62 40.34 4.15
N TYR A 253 -8.38 39.93 3.12
CA TYR A 253 -9.78 39.52 3.24
C TYR A 253 -9.98 38.06 3.66
N ASN A 254 -9.03 37.17 3.35
CA ASN A 254 -9.17 35.74 3.65
C ASN A 254 -7.95 35.20 4.43
N LYS A 255 -8.21 34.77 5.67
CA LYS A 255 -7.19 34.20 6.57
C LYS A 255 -6.57 32.90 6.05
N GLU A 256 -7.35 32.07 5.36
CA GLU A 256 -6.87 30.83 4.75
C GLU A 256 -5.93 31.14 3.59
N VAL A 257 -6.28 32.11 2.73
CA VAL A 257 -5.40 32.59 1.66
C VAL A 257 -4.11 33.17 2.26
N LYS A 258 -4.22 34.01 3.29
CA LYS A 258 -3.06 34.55 4.02
C LYS A 258 -2.13 33.45 4.51
N GLY A 259 -2.67 32.34 4.99
CA GLY A 259 -1.91 31.20 5.49
C GLY A 259 -1.11 30.44 4.44
N VAL A 260 -1.40 30.60 3.14
CA VAL A 260 -0.79 29.76 2.08
C VAL A 260 -0.05 30.55 1.00
N VAL A 261 -0.14 31.89 0.97
CA VAL A 261 0.49 32.74 -0.05
C VAL A 261 1.75 33.46 0.45
N LEU A 262 2.53 34.01 -0.49
CA LEU A 262 3.72 34.83 -0.22
C LEU A 262 4.73 34.10 0.68
N GLN A 263 5.07 34.68 1.83
CA GLN A 263 6.05 34.14 2.78
C GLN A 263 5.56 32.87 3.49
N ASN A 264 4.25 32.64 3.52
CA ASN A 264 3.63 31.47 4.15
C ASN A 264 3.47 30.29 3.20
N ALA A 265 3.82 30.47 1.92
CA ALA A 265 3.80 29.39 0.95
C ALA A 265 4.85 28.33 1.32
N GLN A 266 4.39 27.12 1.68
CA GLN A 266 5.29 25.99 1.87
C GLN A 266 6.08 25.73 0.57
N LYS A 267 7.40 25.59 0.71
CA LYS A 267 8.28 25.12 -0.37
C LYS A 267 7.97 23.65 -0.60
N MET A 268 7.39 23.33 -1.76
CA MET A 268 7.23 21.94 -2.19
C MET A 268 8.61 21.27 -2.22
N PRO A 269 8.83 20.13 -1.55
CA PRO A 269 10.14 19.48 -1.51
C PRO A 269 10.67 19.10 -2.89
N ASN A 270 9.80 18.76 -3.86
CA ASN A 270 10.20 18.22 -5.15
C ASN A 270 9.34 18.74 -6.32
N THR A 271 9.28 20.06 -6.54
CA THR A 271 8.83 20.59 -7.83
C THR A 271 9.53 21.89 -8.17
N LEU A 272 10.44 21.78 -9.14
CA LEU A 272 10.93 22.78 -10.07
C LEU A 272 10.88 24.24 -9.61
N HIS A 273 12.10 24.72 -9.35
CA HIS A 273 12.55 26.09 -9.35
C HIS A 273 12.22 26.82 -10.68
N LEU A 274 10.95 27.15 -10.89
CA LEU A 274 10.44 27.97 -11.98
C LEU A 274 9.41 28.90 -11.30
N MET A 275 9.77 30.06 -10.76
CA MET A 275 9.77 31.32 -11.51
C MET A 275 10.37 32.49 -10.68
N SER A 276 11.35 32.24 -9.80
CA SER A 276 11.93 33.32 -8.97
C SER A 276 13.47 33.45 -9.04
N ARG A 277 14.18 32.57 -9.76
CA ARG A 277 15.62 32.77 -9.99
C ARG A 277 16.04 32.45 -11.42
N ARG A 278 15.78 33.39 -12.32
CA ARG A 278 16.73 33.67 -13.40
C ARG A 278 16.94 35.17 -13.42
N LYS A 279 18.05 35.60 -12.83
CA LYS A 279 18.68 36.88 -13.19
C LYS A 279 19.06 36.74 -14.67
N PHE A 280 18.47 37.56 -15.52
CA PHE A 280 19.14 38.01 -16.74
C PHE A 280 19.75 39.38 -16.41
#